data_AF-A0A5C7K6V5-F1
#
_entry.id   AF-A0A5C7K6V5-F1
#
_cell.length_a   1.000
_cell.length_b   1.000
_cell.length_c   1.000
_cell.angle_alpha   90.00
_cell.angle_beta   90.00
_cell.angle_gamma   90.00
#
_symmetry.space_group_name_H-M   'P 1'
#
loop_
_entity.id
_entity.type
_entity.pdbx_description
1 polymer ?
#
loop_
_entity_poly.entity_id
_entity_poly.type
_entity_poly.pdbx_seq_one_letter_code
_entity_poly.pdbx_strand_id
1 'polypeptide(L)'
;MNPRIFLSLAASLCISPAWADIYKCVDEAGHVTYTNSKASGRGCSLLARDQAVSSVPSASRPAPAPQNGASTSSAGFPRVDTGTQKARDSDRRRILDEELASEQKALDAARRDLASQESIRTDERNYQKALERLQPYKDKLQIHERNIEALRKEIANLR
;
A
#
# COMPACT_ATOMS: atom_id res chain seq x y z
N MET A 1 26.41 -42.89 -12.82
CA MET A 1 26.05 -41.85 -11.82
C MET A 1 27.19 -40.84 -11.76
N ASN A 2 26.95 -39.58 -12.13
CA ASN A 2 28.02 -38.59 -12.28
C ASN A 2 28.44 -38.02 -10.90
N PRO A 3 29.69 -38.25 -10.45
CA PRO A 3 30.15 -37.78 -9.13
C PRO A 3 30.16 -36.24 -9.03
N ARG A 4 30.15 -35.55 -10.16
CA ARG A 4 30.04 -34.09 -10.24
C ARG A 4 28.68 -33.57 -9.76
N ILE A 5 27.59 -34.31 -10.02
CA ILE A 5 26.23 -33.92 -9.59
C ILE A 5 26.10 -34.03 -8.06
N PHE A 6 26.71 -35.06 -7.46
CA PHE A 6 26.76 -35.20 -6.00
C PHE A 6 27.61 -34.10 -5.34
N LEU A 7 28.70 -33.68 -5.96
CA LEU A 7 29.53 -32.58 -5.46
C LEU A 7 28.81 -31.22 -5.51
N SER A 8 28.00 -30.98 -6.55
CA SER A 8 27.18 -29.77 -6.68
C SER A 8 26.04 -29.72 -5.66
N LEU A 9 25.41 -30.87 -5.36
CA LEU A 9 24.31 -30.95 -4.39
C LEU A 9 24.81 -30.77 -2.95
N ALA A 10 26.01 -31.26 -2.63
CA ALA A 10 26.64 -31.07 -1.31
C ALA A 10 27.01 -29.61 -1.01
N ALA A 11 27.34 -28.81 -2.03
CA ALA A 11 27.68 -27.39 -1.86
C ALA A 11 26.47 -26.49 -1.56
N SER A 12 25.24 -26.91 -1.91
CA SER A 12 24.01 -26.14 -1.61
C SER A 12 23.53 -26.27 -0.16
N LEU A 13 24.08 -27.19 0.64
CA LEU A 13 23.67 -27.38 2.04
C LEU A 13 24.37 -26.44 3.04
N CYS A 14 25.30 -25.59 2.60
CA CYS A 14 26.09 -24.71 3.47
C CYS A 14 25.51 -23.29 3.62
N ILE A 15 24.18 -23.13 3.53
CA ILE A 15 23.55 -21.82 3.78
C ILE A 15 23.41 -21.63 5.30
N SER A 16 24.31 -20.87 5.92
CA SER A 16 24.17 -20.47 7.31
C SER A 16 22.96 -19.53 7.47
N PRO A 17 22.04 -19.78 8.42
CA PRO A 17 21.00 -18.82 8.74
C PRO A 17 21.62 -17.52 9.27
N ALA A 18 21.20 -16.37 8.75
CA ALA A 18 21.56 -15.07 9.29
C ALA A 18 20.65 -14.77 10.49
N TRP A 19 21.24 -14.73 11.69
CA TRP A 19 20.52 -14.37 12.92
C TRP A 19 20.61 -12.85 13.11
N ALA A 20 19.47 -12.18 13.02
CA ALA A 20 19.32 -10.76 13.36
C ALA A 20 18.56 -10.64 14.68
N ASP A 21 19.21 -10.13 15.72
CA ASP A 21 18.59 -9.85 17.02
C ASP A 21 18.20 -8.37 17.09
N ILE A 22 16.96 -8.09 17.49
CA ILE A 22 16.46 -6.71 17.67
C ILE A 22 16.33 -6.46 19.17
N TYR A 23 16.85 -5.31 19.63
CA TYR A 23 16.80 -4.91 21.04
C TYR A 23 15.85 -3.73 21.22
N LYS A 24 15.06 -3.77 22.29
CA LYS A 24 14.27 -2.65 22.78
C LYS A 24 14.99 -2.06 23.98
N CYS A 25 15.44 -0.81 23.86
CA CYS A 25 16.07 -0.07 24.95
C CYS A 25 15.12 0.98 25.48
N VAL A 26 14.98 1.06 26.80
CA VAL A 26 14.26 2.13 27.49
C VAL A 26 15.27 2.93 28.31
N ASP A 27 15.36 4.23 28.05
CA ASP A 27 16.24 5.12 28.80
C ASP A 27 15.62 5.56 30.15
N GLU A 28 16.39 6.27 30.98
CA GLU A 28 15.91 6.78 32.28
C GLU A 28 14.77 7.82 32.15
N ALA A 29 14.59 8.40 30.97
CA ALA A 29 13.52 9.34 30.64
C ALA A 29 12.28 8.65 30.04
N GLY A 30 12.30 7.32 29.85
CA GLY A 30 11.21 6.53 29.29
C GLY A 30 11.12 6.49 27.76
N HIS A 31 12.10 7.04 27.03
CA HIS A 31 12.14 6.93 25.58
C HIS A 31 12.52 5.52 25.14
N VAL A 32 11.76 5.01 24.17
CA VAL A 32 11.95 3.68 23.61
C VAL A 32 12.72 3.78 22.29
N THR A 33 13.87 3.12 22.24
CA THR A 33 14.68 3.00 21.01
C THR A 33 14.80 1.53 20.60
N TYR A 34 14.59 1.24 19.32
CA TYR A 34 14.81 -0.07 18.74
C TYR A 34 16.12 -0.09 17.94
N THR A 35 17.00 -1.04 18.25
CA THR A 35 18.32 -1.15 17.61
C THR A 35 18.65 -2.58 17.21
N ASN A 36 19.36 -2.73 16.09
CA ASN A 36 19.90 -4.00 15.59
C ASN A 36 21.30 -4.32 16.12
N SER A 37 21.93 -3.37 16.81
CA SER A 37 23.22 -3.57 17.47
C SER A 37 23.00 -3.80 18.97
N LYS A 38 23.74 -4.74 19.56
CA LYS A 38 23.70 -5.00 21.00
C LYS A 38 24.24 -3.76 21.72
N ALA A 39 23.37 -2.81 22.05
CA ALA A 39 23.74 -1.63 22.78
C ALA A 39 24.10 -2.03 24.22
N SER A 40 25.32 -1.70 24.65
CA SER A 40 25.85 -1.98 26.01
C SER A 40 25.19 -1.16 27.12
N GLY A 41 23.97 -0.67 26.92
CA GLY A 41 23.24 0.20 27.85
C GLY A 41 22.41 -0.58 28.86
N ARG A 42 22.37 -0.09 30.11
CA ARG A 42 21.38 -0.53 31.11
C ARG A 42 19.97 -0.21 30.57
N GLY A 43 19.06 -1.18 30.62
CA GLY A 43 17.67 -1.00 30.15
C GLY A 43 17.35 -1.53 28.74
N CYS A 44 18.28 -2.24 28.09
CA CYS A 44 18.02 -2.93 26.81
C CYS A 44 17.61 -4.40 27.02
N SER A 45 16.46 -4.79 26.47
CA SER A 45 15.99 -6.19 26.43
C SER A 45 15.89 -6.70 24.99
N LEU A 46 16.16 -7.99 24.81
CA LEU A 46 16.05 -8.65 23.51
C LEU A 46 14.57 -8.82 23.17
N LEU A 47 14.13 -8.28 22.03
CA LEU A 47 12.76 -8.41 21.58
C LEU A 47 12.58 -9.83 21.05
N ALA A 48 11.93 -10.70 21.84
CA ALA A 48 11.75 -12.10 21.50
C ALA A 48 11.18 -12.25 20.08
N ARG A 49 11.87 -13.02 19.24
CA ARG A 49 11.50 -13.33 17.84
C ARG A 49 10.11 -13.98 17.74
N ASP A 50 9.64 -14.55 18.85
CA ASP A 50 8.48 -15.41 18.95
C ASP A 50 7.25 -14.69 19.52
N GLN A 51 7.36 -13.39 19.81
CA GLN A 51 6.19 -12.60 20.17
C GLN A 51 5.31 -12.50 18.92
N ALA A 52 4.25 -13.30 18.86
CA ALA A 52 3.20 -13.13 17.88
C ALA A 52 2.74 -11.67 17.94
N VAL A 53 3.13 -10.86 16.96
CA VAL A 53 2.41 -9.64 16.64
C VAL A 53 1.00 -10.12 16.40
N SER A 54 0.08 -9.78 17.32
CA SER A 54 -1.33 -10.14 17.22
C SER A 54 -1.86 -9.52 15.93
N SER A 55 -1.77 -10.29 14.84
CA SER A 55 -2.66 -10.11 13.71
C SER A 55 -4.02 -10.44 14.29
N VAL A 56 -4.82 -9.38 14.45
CA VAL A 56 -6.20 -9.35 14.93
C VAL A 56 -6.84 -10.74 14.85
N PRO A 57 -7.25 -11.37 15.97
CA PRO A 57 -7.94 -12.65 15.87
C PRO A 57 -9.15 -12.44 14.97
N SER A 58 -9.22 -13.21 13.88
CA SER A 58 -10.41 -13.29 13.03
C SER A 58 -11.59 -13.51 13.96
N ALA A 59 -12.48 -12.52 14.05
CA ALA A 59 -13.64 -12.59 14.90
C ALA A 59 -14.49 -13.76 14.42
N SER A 60 -14.38 -14.89 15.11
CA SER A 60 -15.36 -15.95 15.03
C SER A 60 -16.70 -15.34 15.40
N ARG A 61 -17.56 -15.19 14.38
CA ARG A 61 -18.89 -14.61 14.48
C ARG A 61 -19.64 -15.28 15.63
N PRO A 62 -20.00 -14.56 16.71
CA PRO A 62 -20.83 -15.14 17.75
C PRO A 62 -22.21 -15.46 17.17
N ALA A 63 -22.75 -16.62 17.53
CA ALA A 63 -24.14 -16.96 17.27
C ALA A 63 -25.06 -15.85 17.83
N PRO A 64 -26.19 -15.53 17.19
CA PRO A 64 -27.04 -14.43 17.61
C PRO A 64 -27.70 -14.76 18.95
N ALA A 65 -27.23 -14.13 20.02
CA ALA A 65 -27.99 -14.02 21.26
C ALA A 65 -29.10 -12.96 21.09
N PRO A 66 -30.28 -13.14 21.69
CA PRO A 66 -31.39 -12.20 21.55
C PRO A 66 -31.00 -10.83 22.12
N GLN A 67 -31.08 -9.81 21.26
CA GLN A 67 -30.78 -8.43 21.58
C GLN A 67 -31.88 -7.85 22.47
N ASN A 68 -31.69 -7.87 23.78
CA ASN A 68 -32.36 -6.91 24.65
C ASN A 68 -31.55 -5.61 24.61
N GLY A 69 -32.17 -4.58 24.03
CA GLY A 69 -31.56 -3.28 23.82
C GLY A 69 -31.07 -2.64 25.11
N ALA A 70 -29.75 -2.52 25.22
CA ALA A 70 -29.10 -1.52 26.05
C ALA A 70 -27.77 -1.19 25.36
N SER A 71 -27.81 -0.23 24.45
CA SER A 71 -26.61 0.42 23.91
C SER A 71 -25.92 1.15 25.06
N THR A 72 -24.98 0.47 25.73
CA THR A 72 -24.03 1.06 26.65
C THR A 72 -23.08 1.93 25.84
N SER A 73 -23.46 3.20 25.66
CA SER A 73 -22.52 4.24 25.28
C SER A 73 -21.39 4.24 26.32
N SER A 74 -20.19 3.84 25.90
CA SER A 74 -18.97 4.01 26.69
C SER A 74 -18.83 5.50 27.04
N ALA A 75 -19.11 5.84 28.29
CA ALA A 75 -18.95 7.17 28.83
C ALA A 75 -17.44 7.49 28.89
N GLY A 76 -16.88 8.04 27.83
CA GLY A 76 -15.45 8.42 27.83
C GLY A 76 -14.81 8.74 26.49
N PHE A 77 -15.45 8.45 25.34
CA PHE A 77 -14.91 8.85 24.03
C PHE A 77 -15.75 9.98 23.41
N PRO A 78 -15.16 11.11 23.00
CA PRO A 78 -15.90 12.18 22.34
C PRO A 78 -16.52 11.65 21.03
N ARG A 79 -17.86 11.70 20.95
CA ARG A 79 -18.57 11.39 19.71
C ARG A 79 -18.47 12.59 18.77
N VAL A 80 -18.14 12.30 17.52
CA VAL A 80 -18.17 13.30 16.45
C VAL A 80 -19.64 13.64 16.16
N ASP A 81 -19.94 14.94 16.05
CA ASP A 81 -21.30 15.40 15.77
C ASP A 81 -21.75 15.01 14.35
N THR A 82 -23.04 14.73 14.18
CA THR A 82 -23.60 14.30 12.89
C THR A 82 -23.45 15.36 11.78
N GLY A 83 -23.48 16.64 12.12
CA GLY A 83 -23.21 17.73 11.19
C GLY A 83 -21.76 17.73 10.71
N THR A 84 -20.82 17.49 11.62
CA THR A 84 -19.39 17.39 11.27
C THR A 84 -19.09 16.15 10.42
N GLN A 85 -19.78 15.03 10.64
CA GLN A 85 -19.66 13.84 9.79
C GLN A 85 -20.16 14.13 8.36
N LYS A 86 -21.37 14.70 8.22
CA LYS A 86 -21.94 15.06 6.91
C LYS A 86 -21.10 16.07 6.14
N ALA A 87 -20.55 17.08 6.83
CA ALA A 87 -19.67 18.06 6.21
C ALA A 87 -18.44 17.37 5.59
N ARG A 88 -17.79 16.47 6.34
CA ARG A 88 -16.65 15.69 5.82
C ARG A 88 -17.02 14.79 4.66
N ASP A 89 -18.17 14.13 4.71
CA ASP A 89 -18.62 13.25 3.63
C ASP A 89 -18.91 14.08 2.35
N SER A 90 -19.47 15.28 2.49
CA SER A 90 -19.68 16.22 1.37
C SER A 90 -18.37 16.77 0.81
N ASP A 91 -17.40 17.10 1.67
CA ASP A 91 -16.06 17.53 1.26
C ASP A 91 -15.31 16.42 0.54
N ARG A 92 -15.38 15.18 1.07
CA ARG A 92 -14.78 14.02 0.41
C ARG A 92 -15.34 13.83 -0.99
N ARG A 93 -16.67 13.92 -1.14
CA ARG A 93 -17.31 13.82 -2.46
C ARG A 93 -16.83 14.91 -3.41
N ARG A 94 -16.79 16.16 -2.94
CA ARG A 94 -16.30 17.30 -3.72
C ARG A 94 -14.84 17.11 -4.17
N ILE A 95 -13.96 16.65 -3.28
CA ILE A 95 -12.55 16.41 -3.59
C ILE A 95 -12.43 15.32 -4.68
N LEU A 96 -13.13 14.20 -4.53
CA LEU A 96 -13.10 13.13 -5.54
C LEU A 96 -13.66 13.58 -6.90
N ASP A 97 -14.71 14.41 -6.90
CA ASP A 97 -15.27 14.98 -8.13
C ASP A 97 -14.26 15.94 -8.81
N GLU A 98 -13.53 16.76 -8.03
CA GLU A 98 -12.46 17.64 -8.51
C GLU A 98 -11.27 16.84 -9.08
N GLU A 99 -10.84 15.79 -8.39
CA GLU A 99 -9.79 14.88 -8.85
C GLU A 99 -10.20 14.16 -10.14
N LEU A 100 -11.45 13.68 -10.22
CA LEU A 100 -11.99 13.05 -11.43
C LEU A 100 -12.00 14.02 -12.61
N ALA A 101 -12.39 15.28 -12.40
CA ALA A 101 -12.35 16.30 -13.44
C ALA A 101 -10.91 16.62 -13.88
N SER A 102 -9.96 16.62 -12.95
CA SER A 102 -8.52 16.77 -13.24
C SER A 102 -7.99 15.62 -14.09
N GLU A 103 -8.26 14.37 -13.69
CA GLU A 103 -7.82 13.18 -14.42
C GLU A 103 -8.44 13.09 -15.82
N GLN A 104 -9.70 13.49 -16.00
CA GLN A 104 -10.32 13.58 -17.34
C GLN A 104 -9.58 14.56 -18.25
N LYS A 105 -9.22 15.74 -17.75
CA LYS A 105 -8.43 16.72 -18.51
C LYS A 105 -7.03 16.18 -18.83
N ALA A 106 -6.40 15.48 -17.88
CA ALA A 106 -5.09 14.87 -18.07
C ALA A 106 -5.13 13.76 -19.13
N LEU A 107 -6.18 12.92 -19.12
CA LEU A 107 -6.44 11.92 -20.14
C LEU A 107 -6.60 12.55 -21.53
N ASP A 108 -7.39 13.62 -21.65
CA ASP A 108 -7.56 14.32 -22.93
C ASP A 108 -6.23 14.92 -23.43
N ALA A 109 -5.41 15.46 -22.54
CA ALA A 109 -4.07 15.93 -22.88
C ALA A 109 -3.18 14.77 -23.36
N ALA A 110 -3.15 13.64 -22.65
CA ALA A 110 -2.38 12.46 -23.03
C ALA A 110 -2.83 11.90 -24.40
N ARG A 111 -4.13 11.98 -24.73
CA ARG A 111 -4.65 11.59 -26.05
C ARG A 111 -4.10 12.48 -27.16
N ARG A 112 -4.07 13.80 -26.93
CA ARG A 112 -3.49 14.76 -27.89
C ARG A 112 -1.99 14.57 -28.05
N ASP A 113 -1.27 14.29 -26.97
CA ASP A 113 0.17 14.05 -27.01
C ASP A 113 0.49 12.78 -27.81
N LEU A 114 -0.25 11.68 -27.57
CA LEU A 114 -0.11 10.46 -28.36
C LEU A 114 -0.40 10.71 -29.84
N ALA A 115 -1.51 11.38 -30.16
CA ALA A 115 -1.86 11.69 -31.55
C ALA A 115 -0.80 12.58 -32.23
N SER A 116 -0.26 13.55 -31.50
CA SER A 116 0.82 14.41 -32.00
C SER A 116 2.07 13.58 -32.30
N GLN A 117 2.43 12.65 -31.42
CA GLN A 117 3.56 11.75 -31.62
C GLN A 117 3.31 10.78 -32.78
N GLU A 118 2.11 10.24 -32.95
CA GLU A 118 1.76 9.38 -34.08
C GLU A 118 1.82 10.14 -35.42
N SER A 119 1.52 11.44 -35.42
CA SER A 119 1.60 12.28 -36.62
C SER A 119 3.03 12.63 -37.07
N ILE A 120 4.03 12.48 -36.18
CA ILE A 120 5.43 12.67 -36.54
C ILE A 120 5.83 11.53 -37.48
N ARG A 121 5.90 11.87 -38.76
CA ARG A 121 6.38 10.98 -39.81
C ARG A 121 7.90 10.94 -39.75
N THR A 122 8.45 10.10 -38.88
CA THR A 122 9.88 9.80 -38.97
C THR A 122 10.11 8.84 -40.12
N ASP A 123 11.22 9.00 -40.85
CA ASP A 123 11.71 8.06 -41.87
C ASP A 123 12.29 6.77 -41.23
N GLU A 124 11.64 6.33 -40.15
CA GLU A 124 11.98 5.16 -39.35
C GLU A 124 11.49 3.93 -40.12
N ARG A 125 12.29 3.43 -41.06
CA ARG A 125 12.11 2.10 -41.66
C ARG A 125 12.03 0.96 -40.63
N ASN A 126 12.35 1.25 -39.36
CA ASN A 126 12.41 0.29 -38.28
C ASN A 126 11.21 0.44 -37.34
N TYR A 127 10.19 -0.41 -37.55
CA TYR A 127 8.94 -0.43 -36.79
C TYR A 127 9.12 -0.51 -35.26
N GLN A 128 10.19 -1.17 -34.80
CA GLN A 128 10.50 -1.30 -33.38
C GLN A 128 10.80 0.04 -32.70
N LYS A 129 11.53 0.95 -33.38
CA LYS A 129 11.85 2.28 -32.83
C LYS A 129 10.60 3.15 -32.71
N ALA A 130 9.70 3.06 -33.68
CA ALA A 130 8.42 3.76 -33.64
C ALA A 130 7.56 3.28 -32.45
N LEU A 131 7.54 1.97 -32.19
CA LEU A 131 6.85 1.40 -31.03
C LEU A 131 7.43 1.90 -29.71
N GLU A 132 8.75 1.82 -29.54
CA GLU A 132 9.44 2.26 -28.31
C GLU A 132 9.19 3.75 -28.02
N ARG A 133 9.14 4.58 -29.06
CA ARG A 133 8.83 6.02 -28.94
C ARG A 133 7.39 6.27 -28.50
N LEU A 134 6.43 5.51 -29.03
CA LEU A 134 5.00 5.69 -28.74
C LEU A 134 4.57 5.03 -27.42
N GLN A 135 5.26 3.99 -26.99
CA GLN A 135 4.97 3.24 -25.77
C GLN A 135 4.77 4.11 -24.52
N PRO A 136 5.65 5.07 -24.16
CA PRO A 136 5.45 5.90 -22.97
C PRO A 136 4.17 6.75 -23.03
N TYR A 137 3.69 7.12 -24.23
CA TYR A 137 2.44 7.87 -24.39
C TYR A 137 1.22 6.96 -24.22
N LYS A 138 1.30 5.72 -24.71
CA LYS A 138 0.28 4.69 -24.49
C LYS A 138 0.16 4.33 -23.01
N ASP A 139 1.30 4.16 -22.33
CA ASP A 139 1.35 3.85 -20.91
C ASP A 139 0.72 4.97 -20.07
N LYS A 140 1.03 6.24 -20.38
CA LYS A 140 0.39 7.41 -19.74
C LYS A 140 -1.13 7.41 -19.89
N LEU A 141 -1.62 7.15 -21.11
CA LEU A 141 -3.07 7.05 -21.35
C LEU A 141 -3.72 5.97 -20.49
N GLN A 142 -3.14 4.78 -20.48
CA GLN A 142 -3.67 3.66 -19.71
C GLN A 142 -3.63 3.92 -18.19
N ILE A 143 -2.66 4.69 -17.69
CA ILE A 143 -2.63 5.11 -16.29
C ILE A 143 -3.81 6.03 -15.98
N HIS A 144 -4.04 7.08 -16.78
CA HIS A 144 -5.16 8.00 -16.54
C HIS A 144 -6.53 7.31 -16.67
N GLU A 145 -6.69 6.40 -17.63
CA GLU A 145 -7.92 5.61 -17.77
C GLU A 145 -8.22 4.77 -16.52
N ARG A 146 -7.21 4.07 -15.99
CA ARG A 146 -7.35 3.29 -14.75
C ARG A 146 -7.61 4.18 -13.53
N ASN A 147 -6.99 5.36 -13.44
CA ASN A 147 -7.24 6.30 -12.35
C ASN A 147 -8.69 6.79 -12.37
N ILE A 148 -9.23 7.14 -13.54
CA ILE A 148 -10.64 7.56 -13.68
C ILE A 148 -11.58 6.44 -13.26
N GLU A 149 -11.31 5.20 -13.65
CA GLU A 149 -12.11 4.05 -13.22
C GLU A 149 -12.06 3.84 -11.70
N ALA A 150 -10.88 4.01 -11.08
CA ALA A 150 -10.73 3.90 -9.63
C ALA A 150 -11.51 4.99 -8.89
N LEU A 151 -11.38 6.25 -9.31
CA LEU A 151 -12.10 7.39 -8.73
C LEU A 151 -13.61 7.23 -8.87
N ARG A 152 -14.10 6.79 -10.04
CA ARG A 152 -15.53 6.52 -10.26
C ARG A 152 -16.07 5.45 -9.30
N LYS A 153 -15.28 4.39 -9.05
CA LYS A 153 -15.65 3.35 -8.09
C LYS A 153 -15.66 3.89 -6.66
N GLU A 154 -14.69 4.72 -6.30
CA GLU A 154 -14.66 5.33 -4.96
C GLU A 154 -15.86 6.24 -4.73
N ILE A 155 -16.19 7.10 -5.69
CA ILE A 155 -17.37 7.98 -5.63
C ILE A 155 -18.66 7.16 -5.50
N ALA A 156 -18.79 6.07 -6.26
CA ALA A 156 -19.95 5.18 -6.19
C ALA A 156 -20.09 4.47 -4.84
N ASN A 157 -18.99 4.32 -4.09
CA ASN A 157 -18.97 3.70 -2.77
C ASN A 157 -19.18 4.68 -1.62
N LEU A 158 -19.28 5.99 -1.88
CA LEU A 158 -19.67 6.97 -0.87
C LEU A 158 -21.15 6.75 -0.50
N ARG A 159 -21.42 6.48 0.77
CA ARG A 159 -22.76 6.31 1.36
C ARG A 159 -23.02 7.41 2.38
#